data_AF-A0A2A3IZW0-F1
#
_entry.id   AF-A0A2A3IZW0-F1
#
_cell.length_a   1.000
_cell.length_b   1.000
_cell.length_c   1.000
_cell.angle_alpha   90.00
_cell.angle_beta   90.00
_cell.angle_gamma   90.00
#
_symmetry.space_group_name_H-M   'P 1'
#
loop_
_entity.id
_entity.type
_entity.pdbx_description
1 polymer ?
#
loop_
_entity_poly.entity_id
_entity_poly.type
_entity_poly.pdbx_seq_one_letter_code
_entity_poly.pdbx_strand_id
1 'polypeptide(L)'
;MDNAPSGDVIVVGSGVVGLTTAIVLAERGRRVRVWARESGELTTSAVAGALWWPYRIRPKALAGEWALQSLSVYEELAARPRETGVRLVEGVQGETRLDAPEPWAARVPGLRAATPEEYAGTGLWARLPLIDMPVHLGWLRERFLRAGGTIETRTVTDLAEVEAPVVVNCTGLGARSLVPDPAVRPVRGQLVVVENPGVHTWLVSTDSDAGTTTYVFPHPDRLVLGGTTDDDDWSLTPDPAAAEAIVERCVALRPEIAGARVLGHRVGLRPVRDTVRLEHEVLPDGRVLVHHYGHGGAGVTVAWGCAREAAGLALGEEPAAVRP
;
A
#
# COMPACT_ATOMS: atom_id res chain seq x y z
N MET A 1 1.73 -10.54 41.42
CA MET A 1 1.81 -11.04 40.03
C MET A 1 0.52 -10.65 39.36
N ASP A 2 0.45 -9.41 38.86
CA ASP A 2 -0.72 -8.90 38.17
C ASP A 2 -0.66 -9.42 36.73
N ASN A 3 -1.33 -10.54 36.48
CA ASN A 3 -1.53 -11.04 35.13
C ASN A 3 -2.65 -10.21 34.49
N ALA A 4 -2.29 -9.04 33.96
CA ALA A 4 -3.17 -8.28 33.09
C ALA A 4 -3.63 -9.22 31.96
N PRO A 5 -4.94 -9.33 31.66
CA PRO A 5 -5.40 -10.25 30.63
C PRO A 5 -4.76 -9.83 29.31
N SER A 6 -3.93 -10.72 28.73
CA SER A 6 -3.27 -10.54 27.45
C SER A 6 -4.27 -10.01 26.42
N GLY A 7 -3.84 -9.07 25.58
CA GLY A 7 -4.72 -8.49 24.55
C GLY A 7 -5.32 -9.59 23.68
N ASP A 8 -6.61 -9.46 23.35
CA ASP A 8 -7.37 -10.48 22.61
C ASP A 8 -6.77 -10.74 21.22
N VAL A 9 -6.13 -9.73 20.62
CA VAL A 9 -5.49 -9.81 19.32
C VAL A 9 -4.12 -9.12 19.32
N ILE A 10 -3.10 -9.79 18.78
CA ILE A 10 -1.81 -9.18 18.44
C ILE A 10 -1.68 -9.11 16.91
N VAL A 11 -1.46 -7.92 16.37
CA VAL A 11 -1.09 -7.72 14.97
C VAL A 11 0.43 -7.53 14.90
N VAL A 12 1.11 -8.36 14.11
CA VAL A 12 2.56 -8.28 13.93
C VAL A 12 2.87 -7.52 12.64
N GLY A 13 3.41 -6.32 12.78
CA GLY A 13 3.70 -5.39 11.68
C GLY A 13 2.89 -4.09 11.76
N SER A 14 3.55 -2.95 11.51
CA SER A 14 2.96 -1.61 11.61
C SER A 14 3.00 -0.83 10.29
N GLY A 15 3.19 -1.51 9.16
CA GLY A 15 2.97 -0.92 7.83
C GLY A 15 1.47 -0.62 7.59
N VAL A 16 1.16 -0.09 6.40
CA VAL A 16 -0.23 0.30 6.05
C VAL A 16 -1.23 -0.84 6.31
N VAL A 17 -0.89 -2.07 5.90
CA VAL A 17 -1.72 -3.27 6.07
C VAL A 17 -1.92 -3.63 7.55
N GLY A 18 -0.85 -3.58 8.35
CA GLY A 18 -0.93 -3.92 9.77
C GLY A 18 -1.75 -2.91 10.56
N LEU A 19 -1.52 -1.61 10.32
CA LEU A 19 -2.28 -0.54 10.98
C LEU A 19 -3.75 -0.53 10.56
N THR A 20 -4.07 -0.68 9.27
CA THR A 20 -5.48 -0.74 8.84
C THR A 20 -6.19 -1.96 9.43
N THR A 21 -5.54 -3.12 9.48
CA THR A 21 -6.11 -4.32 10.10
C THR A 21 -6.33 -4.13 11.61
N ALA A 22 -5.36 -3.55 12.31
CA ALA A 22 -5.47 -3.27 13.73
C ALA A 22 -6.60 -2.27 14.05
N ILE A 23 -6.78 -1.24 13.22
CA ILE A 23 -7.90 -0.28 13.34
C ILE A 23 -9.23 -0.99 13.16
N VAL A 24 -9.39 -1.78 12.10
CA VAL A 24 -10.66 -2.49 11.83
C VAL A 24 -11.03 -3.41 13.00
N LEU A 25 -10.06 -4.14 13.56
CA LEU A 25 -10.28 -4.99 14.72
C LEU A 25 -10.62 -4.20 16.00
N ALA A 26 -9.91 -3.10 16.26
CA ALA A 26 -10.16 -2.26 17.42
C ALA A 26 -11.52 -1.56 17.36
N GLU A 27 -11.92 -1.07 16.18
CA GLU A 27 -13.23 -0.46 15.96
C GLU A 27 -14.39 -1.48 16.00
N ARG A 28 -14.09 -2.77 15.84
CA ARG A 28 -15.01 -3.88 16.15
C ARG A 28 -15.02 -4.26 17.65
N GLY A 29 -14.40 -3.46 18.52
CA GLY A 29 -14.43 -3.63 19.97
C GLY A 29 -13.40 -4.64 20.53
N ARG A 30 -12.42 -5.07 19.73
CA ARG A 30 -11.36 -5.97 20.20
C ARG A 30 -10.25 -5.19 20.89
N ARG A 31 -9.65 -5.78 21.93
CA ARG A 31 -8.40 -5.26 22.52
C ARG A 31 -7.22 -5.66 21.64
N VAL A 32 -6.68 -4.71 20.90
CA VAL A 32 -5.63 -4.96 19.90
C VAL A 32 -4.30 -4.36 20.33
N ARG A 33 -3.22 -5.14 20.22
CA ARG A 33 -1.84 -4.65 20.32
C ARG A 33 -1.13 -4.84 18.99
N VAL A 34 -0.35 -3.85 18.56
CA VAL A 34 0.54 -3.97 17.40
C VAL A 34 1.97 -4.17 17.90
N TRP A 35 2.60 -5.26 17.48
CA TRP A 35 4.02 -5.51 17.69
C TRP A 35 4.77 -5.29 16.38
N ALA A 36 5.76 -4.40 16.39
CA ALA A 36 6.56 -4.15 15.19
C ALA A 36 8.00 -3.76 15.53
N ARG A 37 8.94 -4.25 14.72
CA ARG A 37 10.35 -3.84 14.79
C ARG A 37 10.55 -2.38 14.38
N GLU A 38 9.86 -1.97 13.33
CA GLU A 38 9.90 -0.63 12.74
C GLU A 38 8.49 -0.03 12.74
N SER A 39 8.39 1.30 12.70
CA SER A 39 7.11 2.01 12.58
C SER A 39 7.27 3.35 11.85
N GLY A 40 6.16 3.88 11.36
CA GLY A 40 6.13 5.18 10.68
C GLY A 40 7.04 5.22 9.45
N GLU A 41 7.92 6.22 9.41
CA GLU A 41 8.83 6.50 8.29
C GLU A 41 9.84 5.37 8.00
N LEU A 42 10.08 4.47 8.97
CA LEU A 42 11.01 3.36 8.81
C LEU A 42 10.41 2.16 8.05
N THR A 43 9.12 2.20 7.72
CA THR A 43 8.44 1.09 7.04
C THR A 43 8.52 1.20 5.52
N THR A 44 8.48 0.06 4.80
CA THR A 44 8.30 0.06 3.33
C THR A 44 7.12 0.92 2.88
N SER A 45 6.04 0.95 3.68
CA SER A 45 4.85 1.74 3.38
C SER A 45 5.13 3.25 3.28
N ALA A 46 6.06 3.79 4.07
CA ALA A 46 6.40 5.21 4.05
C ALA A 46 7.10 5.65 2.77
N VAL A 47 7.75 4.71 2.07
CA VAL A 47 8.45 4.97 0.81
C VAL A 47 7.47 5.07 -0.37
N ALA A 48 6.32 4.41 -0.30
CA ALA A 48 5.41 4.26 -1.44
C ALA A 48 4.91 5.60 -2.03
N GLY A 49 4.51 5.55 -3.31
CA GLY A 49 4.08 6.69 -4.10
C GLY A 49 3.01 7.58 -3.43
N ALA A 50 1.80 7.13 -3.12
CA ALA A 50 1.08 5.93 -3.57
C ALA A 50 -0.22 6.38 -4.24
N LEU A 51 -0.42 6.01 -5.50
CA LEU A 51 -1.69 6.20 -6.22
C LEU A 51 -2.57 4.97 -5.97
N TRP A 52 -3.86 5.17 -5.69
CA TRP A 52 -4.81 4.07 -5.70
C TRP A 52 -4.98 3.59 -7.15
N TRP A 53 -4.41 2.43 -7.44
CA TRP A 53 -4.61 1.71 -8.70
C TRP A 53 -4.25 0.23 -8.47
N PRO A 54 -5.13 -0.74 -8.80
CA PRO A 54 -4.78 -2.17 -8.71
C PRO A 54 -3.66 -2.52 -9.70
N TYR A 55 -2.50 -2.91 -9.18
CA TYR A 55 -1.30 -3.17 -10.00
C TYR A 55 -0.55 -4.42 -9.53
N ARG A 56 -0.27 -5.34 -10.48
CA ARG A 56 0.50 -6.58 -10.27
C ARG A 56 0.14 -7.31 -8.96
N ILE A 57 -1.15 -7.48 -8.72
CA ILE A 57 -1.69 -8.12 -7.52
C ILE A 57 -2.66 -9.24 -7.90
N ARG A 58 -2.65 -10.32 -7.13
CA ARG A 58 -3.52 -11.49 -7.32
C ARG A 58 -4.05 -12.00 -5.97
N PRO A 59 -5.18 -12.72 -5.94
CA PRO A 59 -6.07 -13.05 -7.07
C PRO A 59 -6.77 -11.82 -7.66
N LYS A 60 -6.87 -11.71 -8.99
CA LYS A 60 -7.38 -10.50 -9.65
C LYS A 60 -8.81 -10.13 -9.24
N ALA A 61 -9.70 -11.11 -9.17
CA ALA A 61 -11.10 -10.90 -8.81
C ALA A 61 -11.22 -10.33 -7.38
N LEU A 62 -10.57 -10.94 -6.40
CA LEU A 62 -10.57 -10.46 -5.01
C LEU A 62 -9.86 -9.11 -4.88
N ALA A 63 -8.73 -8.93 -5.57
CA ALA A 63 -8.00 -7.66 -5.53
C ALA A 63 -8.83 -6.48 -6.05
N GLY A 64 -9.66 -6.69 -7.07
CA GLY A 64 -10.61 -5.68 -7.54
C GLY A 64 -11.63 -5.29 -6.47
N GLU A 65 -12.23 -6.26 -5.79
CA GLU A 65 -13.19 -5.99 -4.71
C GLU A 65 -12.52 -5.31 -3.50
N TRP A 66 -11.35 -5.80 -3.07
CA TRP A 66 -10.60 -5.16 -1.98
C TRP A 66 -10.19 -3.73 -2.32
N ALA A 67 -9.81 -3.49 -3.58
CA ALA A 67 -9.47 -2.16 -4.05
C ALA A 67 -10.69 -1.24 -3.97
N LEU A 68 -11.85 -1.65 -4.46
CA LEU A 68 -13.07 -0.83 -4.45
C LEU A 68 -13.59 -0.56 -3.05
N GLN A 69 -13.51 -1.54 -2.15
CA GLN A 69 -13.81 -1.31 -0.73
C GLN A 69 -12.85 -0.28 -0.11
N SER A 70 -11.57 -0.31 -0.53
CA SER A 70 -10.59 0.68 -0.08
C SER A 70 -10.79 2.05 -0.70
N LEU A 71 -11.21 2.12 -1.98
CA LEU A 71 -11.53 3.36 -2.68
C LEU A 71 -12.58 4.15 -1.90
N SER A 72 -13.69 3.51 -1.53
CA SER A 72 -14.76 4.14 -0.76
C SER A 72 -14.24 4.74 0.55
N VAL A 73 -13.36 4.04 1.27
CA VAL A 73 -12.75 4.60 2.50
C VAL A 73 -11.85 5.79 2.16
N TYR A 74 -11.01 5.69 1.14
CA TYR A 74 -10.12 6.79 0.74
C TYR A 74 -10.88 8.03 0.27
N GLU A 75 -12.02 7.86 -0.39
CA GLU A 75 -12.92 8.96 -0.77
C GLU A 75 -13.46 9.70 0.47
N GLU A 76 -13.84 8.97 1.52
CA GLU A 76 -14.23 9.58 2.81
C GLU A 76 -13.04 10.31 3.47
N LEU A 77 -11.85 9.70 3.46
CA LEU A 77 -10.65 10.32 4.04
C LEU A 77 -10.19 11.56 3.29
N ALA A 78 -10.50 11.65 1.99
CA ALA A 78 -10.17 12.81 1.16
C ALA A 78 -10.95 14.08 1.55
N ALA A 79 -11.97 13.97 2.41
CA ALA A 79 -12.64 15.14 3.00
C ALA A 79 -11.75 15.93 3.98
N ARG A 80 -10.69 15.31 4.52
CA ARG A 80 -9.76 15.93 5.49
C ARG A 80 -8.30 15.69 5.09
N PRO A 81 -7.87 16.17 3.91
CA PRO A 81 -6.59 15.80 3.33
C PRO A 81 -5.38 16.22 4.15
N ARG A 82 -5.48 17.32 4.92
CA ARG A 82 -4.42 17.80 5.82
C ARG A 82 -4.17 16.86 6.99
N GLU A 83 -5.21 16.17 7.46
CA GLU A 83 -5.12 15.22 8.56
C GLU A 83 -4.77 13.82 8.06
N THR A 84 -5.40 13.38 6.96
CA THR A 84 -5.36 11.99 6.51
C THR A 84 -4.25 11.71 5.50
N GLY A 85 -3.70 12.75 4.87
CA GLY A 85 -2.77 12.63 3.75
C GLY A 85 -3.41 12.18 2.43
N VAL A 86 -4.73 11.94 2.40
CA VAL A 86 -5.44 11.43 1.22
C VAL A 86 -6.04 12.59 0.43
N ARG A 87 -5.78 12.66 -0.87
CA ARG A 87 -6.43 13.62 -1.78
C ARG A 87 -6.97 12.90 -3.00
N LEU A 88 -8.09 13.38 -3.52
CA LEU A 88 -8.58 12.97 -4.83
C LEU A 88 -7.98 13.89 -5.89
N VAL A 89 -7.11 13.34 -6.73
CA VAL A 89 -6.31 14.07 -7.72
C VAL A 89 -6.61 13.52 -9.11
N GLU A 90 -6.73 14.40 -10.09
CA GLU A 90 -6.93 14.01 -11.48
C GLU A 90 -5.61 13.62 -12.15
N GLY A 91 -5.69 12.75 -13.14
CA GLY A 91 -4.52 12.36 -13.90
C GLY A 91 -4.80 11.21 -14.84
N VAL A 92 -3.73 10.74 -15.48
CA VAL A 92 -3.78 9.76 -16.56
C VAL A 92 -2.95 8.52 -16.27
N GLN A 93 -3.59 7.37 -16.46
CA GLN A 93 -2.92 6.07 -16.59
C GLN A 93 -2.70 5.82 -18.09
N GLY A 94 -1.49 6.08 -18.55
CA GLY A 94 -1.03 5.87 -19.92
C GLY A 94 -1.01 4.39 -20.32
N GLU A 95 -0.95 4.18 -21.63
CA GLU A 95 -0.86 2.89 -22.32
C GLU A 95 -1.96 1.89 -21.90
N THR A 96 -3.09 2.39 -21.40
CA THR A 96 -4.21 1.59 -20.90
C THR A 96 -5.48 1.93 -21.67
N ARG A 97 -6.23 0.90 -22.09
CA ARG A 97 -7.46 1.02 -22.87
C ARG A 97 -8.68 0.54 -22.09
N LEU A 98 -9.83 1.14 -22.39
CA LEU A 98 -11.13 0.81 -21.78
C LEU A 98 -11.86 -0.33 -22.49
N ASP A 99 -11.28 -0.96 -23.51
CA ASP A 99 -11.95 -1.95 -24.36
C ASP A 99 -12.04 -3.36 -23.74
N ALA A 100 -11.29 -3.62 -22.66
CA ALA A 100 -11.46 -4.79 -21.80
C ALA A 100 -11.09 -4.46 -20.33
N PRO A 101 -11.82 -3.55 -19.66
CA PRO A 101 -11.47 -3.14 -18.31
C PRO A 101 -11.71 -4.31 -17.36
N GLU A 102 -10.78 -4.54 -16.43
CA GLU A 102 -11.04 -5.46 -15.33
C GLU A 102 -12.34 -5.02 -14.61
N PRO A 103 -13.17 -5.94 -14.06
CA PRO A 103 -14.51 -5.60 -13.55
C PRO A 103 -14.55 -4.43 -12.56
N TRP A 104 -13.47 -4.21 -11.81
CA TRP A 104 -13.36 -3.09 -10.88
C TRP A 104 -13.35 -1.73 -11.57
N ALA A 105 -12.76 -1.61 -12.76
CA ALA A 105 -12.54 -0.34 -13.44
C ALA A 105 -13.86 0.30 -13.89
N ALA A 106 -14.84 -0.51 -14.31
CA ALA A 106 -16.19 -0.03 -14.64
C ALA A 106 -16.94 0.58 -13.44
N ARG A 107 -16.49 0.31 -12.20
CA ARG A 107 -17.07 0.81 -10.95
C ARG A 107 -16.33 2.03 -10.41
N VAL A 108 -15.29 2.52 -11.09
CA VAL A 108 -14.54 3.72 -10.70
C VAL A 108 -15.23 4.97 -11.28
N PRO A 109 -15.74 5.89 -10.43
CA PRO A 109 -16.41 7.09 -10.90
C PRO A 109 -15.51 7.97 -11.79
N GLY A 110 -16.02 8.36 -12.95
CA GLY A 110 -15.34 9.28 -13.85
C GLY A 110 -14.14 8.70 -14.61
N LEU A 111 -13.90 7.38 -14.54
CA LEU A 111 -12.91 6.71 -15.38
C LEU A 111 -13.35 6.78 -16.85
N ARG A 112 -12.52 7.37 -17.71
CA ARG A 112 -12.79 7.54 -19.14
C ARG A 112 -11.51 7.51 -19.95
N ALA A 113 -11.61 7.45 -21.27
CA ALA A 113 -10.47 7.72 -22.13
C ALA A 113 -9.95 9.16 -21.92
N ALA A 114 -8.62 9.31 -21.90
CA ALA A 114 -7.97 10.61 -21.93
C ALA A 114 -8.16 11.27 -23.31
N THR A 115 -8.27 12.59 -23.32
CA THR A 115 -8.25 13.40 -24.55
C THR A 115 -6.81 13.60 -25.03
N PRO A 116 -6.59 13.92 -26.32
CA PRO A 116 -5.24 14.23 -26.83
C PRO A 116 -4.55 15.40 -26.11
N GLU A 117 -5.32 16.35 -25.58
CA GLU A 117 -4.83 17.48 -24.79
C GLU A 117 -4.38 17.07 -23.38
N GLU A 118 -5.03 16.04 -22.80
CA GLU A 118 -4.70 15.51 -21.48
C GLU A 118 -3.51 14.54 -21.52
N TYR A 119 -3.40 13.76 -22.60
CA TYR A 119 -2.33 12.81 -22.82
C TYR A 119 -2.18 12.53 -24.32
N ALA A 120 -0.98 12.75 -24.86
CA ALA A 120 -0.73 12.57 -26.29
C ALA A 120 -0.89 11.12 -26.77
N GLY A 121 -0.77 10.15 -25.84
CA GLY A 121 -0.92 8.73 -26.11
C GLY A 121 -2.33 8.20 -25.82
N THR A 122 -2.47 6.88 -25.84
CA THR A 122 -3.68 6.22 -25.35
C THR A 122 -3.60 6.13 -23.83
N GLY A 123 -4.65 6.55 -23.11
CA GLY A 123 -4.68 6.41 -21.66
C GLY A 123 -6.08 6.55 -21.08
N LEU A 124 -6.19 6.24 -19.79
CA LEU A 124 -7.41 6.44 -19.01
C LEU A 124 -7.24 7.62 -18.05
N TRP A 125 -8.15 8.58 -18.14
CA TRP A 125 -8.26 9.69 -17.20
C TRP A 125 -9.17 9.33 -16.05
N ALA A 126 -8.76 9.66 -14.82
CA ALA A 126 -9.58 9.51 -13.64
C ALA A 126 -9.19 10.48 -12.52
N ARG A 127 -10.11 10.69 -11.58
CA ARG A 127 -9.85 11.36 -10.33
C ARG A 127 -9.75 10.33 -9.21
N LEU A 128 -8.53 10.03 -8.77
CA LEU A 128 -8.22 8.90 -7.89
C LEU A 128 -7.57 9.36 -6.57
N PRO A 129 -7.67 8.55 -5.50
CA PRO A 129 -6.90 8.78 -4.30
C PRO A 129 -5.39 8.76 -4.57
N LEU A 130 -4.72 9.85 -4.24
CA LEU A 130 -3.27 9.96 -4.14
C LEU A 130 -2.92 10.21 -2.67
N ILE A 131 -2.12 9.32 -2.10
CA ILE A 131 -1.90 9.24 -0.66
C ILE A 131 -0.48 9.71 -0.31
N ASP A 132 -0.39 10.72 0.56
CA ASP A 132 0.85 11.14 1.21
C ASP A 132 1.20 10.18 2.35
N MET A 133 2.04 9.18 2.05
CA MET A 133 2.26 8.04 2.93
C MET A 133 2.78 8.37 4.34
N PRO A 134 3.78 9.26 4.53
CA PRO A 134 4.17 9.68 5.88
C PRO A 134 3.01 10.27 6.71
N VAL A 135 2.22 11.17 6.12
CA VAL A 135 1.06 11.77 6.78
C VAL A 135 0.00 10.69 7.08
N HIS A 136 -0.27 9.84 6.10
CA HIS A 136 -1.28 8.79 6.22
C HIS A 136 -0.94 7.77 7.29
N LEU A 137 0.32 7.32 7.38
CA LEU A 137 0.76 6.39 8.42
C LEU A 137 0.70 7.02 9.81
N GLY A 138 1.05 8.30 9.94
CA GLY A 138 0.86 9.06 11.18
C GLY A 138 -0.61 9.10 11.60
N TRP A 139 -1.50 9.41 10.67
CA TRP A 139 -2.94 9.43 10.90
C TRP A 139 -3.52 8.06 11.27
N LEU A 140 -3.10 6.98 10.58
CA LEU A 140 -3.52 5.61 10.90
C LEU A 140 -3.09 5.22 12.32
N ARG A 141 -1.84 5.53 12.69
CA ARG A 141 -1.34 5.32 14.05
C ARG A 141 -2.21 6.04 15.07
N GLU A 142 -2.52 7.32 14.86
CA GLU A 142 -3.35 8.07 15.80
C GLU A 142 -4.79 7.53 15.86
N ARG A 143 -5.38 7.14 14.72
CA ARG A 143 -6.71 6.52 14.68
C ARG A 143 -6.73 5.22 15.48
N PHE A 144 -5.70 4.41 15.34
CA PHE A 144 -5.55 3.17 16.10
C PHE A 144 -5.45 3.42 17.61
N LEU A 145 -4.63 4.38 18.03
CA LEU A 145 -4.50 4.75 19.45
C LEU A 145 -5.82 5.31 20.01
N ARG A 146 -6.55 6.14 19.24
CA ARG A 146 -7.89 6.63 19.62
C ARG A 146 -8.92 5.51 19.74
N ALA A 147 -8.79 4.44 18.96
CA ALA A 147 -9.60 3.23 19.08
C ALA A 147 -9.23 2.35 20.29
N GLY A 148 -8.31 2.80 21.17
CA GLY A 148 -7.88 2.08 22.37
C GLY A 148 -6.79 1.05 22.14
N GLY A 149 -6.20 1.01 20.94
CA GLY A 149 -5.08 0.14 20.62
C GLY A 149 -3.75 0.61 21.22
N THR A 150 -2.79 -0.29 21.35
CA THR A 150 -1.42 0.04 21.78
C THR A 150 -0.39 -0.48 20.79
N ILE A 151 0.70 0.27 20.58
CA ILE A 151 1.82 -0.13 19.72
C ILE A 151 3.05 -0.35 20.59
N GLU A 152 3.72 -1.48 20.41
CA GLU A 152 4.96 -1.84 21.10
C GLU A 152 6.07 -2.08 20.08
N THR A 153 7.22 -1.46 20.29
CA THR A 153 8.42 -1.74 19.51
C THR A 153 9.00 -3.07 19.96
N ARG A 154 8.72 -4.12 19.18
CA ARG A 154 9.11 -5.50 19.51
C ARG A 154 9.40 -6.27 18.23
N THR A 155 10.57 -6.92 18.20
CA THR A 155 10.92 -7.87 17.15
C THR A 155 10.31 -9.23 17.49
N VAL A 156 9.58 -9.80 16.55
CA VAL A 156 9.04 -11.16 16.64
C VAL A 156 9.89 -12.05 15.75
N THR A 157 10.50 -13.07 16.34
CA THR A 157 11.34 -14.07 15.65
C THR A 157 10.61 -15.40 15.42
N ASP A 158 9.58 -15.67 16.21
CA ASP A 158 8.68 -16.81 16.07
C ASP A 158 7.25 -16.38 16.45
N LEU A 159 6.26 -16.72 15.61
CA LEU A 159 4.86 -16.45 15.90
C LEU A 159 4.32 -17.31 17.04
N ALA A 160 4.94 -18.48 17.32
CA ALA A 160 4.57 -19.33 18.44
C ALA A 160 4.76 -18.64 19.79
N GLU A 161 5.72 -17.72 19.92
CA GLU A 161 6.01 -16.93 21.13
C GLU A 161 5.03 -15.76 21.34
N VAL A 162 4.13 -15.50 20.39
CA VAL A 162 3.16 -14.42 20.47
C VAL A 162 1.97 -14.87 21.32
N GLU A 163 2.02 -14.58 22.62
CA GLU A 163 0.97 -14.94 23.59
C GLU A 163 -0.30 -14.09 23.44
N ALA A 164 -1.14 -14.44 22.46
CA ALA A 164 -2.50 -13.93 22.29
C ALA A 164 -3.42 -15.02 21.71
N PRO A 165 -4.73 -15.03 22.06
CA PRO A 165 -5.70 -15.95 21.45
C PRO A 165 -5.77 -15.83 19.92
N VAL A 166 -5.55 -14.62 19.40
CA VAL A 166 -5.53 -14.33 17.96
C VAL A 166 -4.26 -13.56 17.59
N VAL A 167 -3.57 -14.02 16.56
CA VAL A 167 -2.40 -13.36 15.98
C VAL A 167 -2.67 -13.06 14.52
N VAL A 168 -2.40 -11.84 14.08
CA VAL A 168 -2.48 -11.44 12.68
C VAL A 168 -1.09 -11.08 12.16
N ASN A 169 -0.57 -11.89 11.24
CA ASN A 169 0.75 -11.69 10.64
C ASN A 169 0.66 -10.73 9.44
N CYS A 170 1.03 -9.47 9.68
CA CYS A 170 1.12 -8.39 8.68
C CYS A 170 2.57 -7.97 8.40
N THR A 171 3.52 -8.92 8.44
CA THR A 171 4.96 -8.60 8.38
C THR A 171 5.52 -8.30 7.00
N GLY A 172 4.69 -8.35 5.95
CA GLY A 172 5.12 -8.03 4.58
C GLY A 172 6.29 -8.89 4.14
N LEU A 173 7.43 -8.27 3.82
CA LEU A 173 8.65 -8.97 3.39
C LEU A 173 9.24 -9.85 4.51
N GLY A 174 8.99 -9.50 5.77
CA GLY A 174 9.43 -10.26 6.94
C GLY A 174 8.83 -11.68 7.00
N ALA A 175 7.70 -11.92 6.35
CA ALA A 175 7.07 -13.23 6.28
C ALA A 175 7.97 -14.29 5.63
N ARG A 176 8.89 -13.87 4.73
CA ARG A 176 9.88 -14.76 4.10
C ARG A 176 10.72 -15.51 5.14
N SER A 177 11.06 -14.85 6.25
CA SER A 177 11.91 -15.43 7.30
C SER A 177 11.11 -15.86 8.53
N LEU A 178 10.01 -15.18 8.84
CA LEU A 178 9.22 -15.44 10.05
C LEU A 178 8.31 -16.68 9.93
N VAL A 179 7.73 -16.91 8.76
CA VAL A 179 6.88 -18.10 8.47
C VAL A 179 7.43 -18.93 7.30
N PRO A 180 8.76 -18.96 7.19
CA PRO A 180 9.55 -19.42 6.04
C PRO A 180 8.84 -19.48 4.67
N ASP A 181 8.20 -18.39 4.20
CA ASP A 181 7.47 -18.38 2.93
C ASP A 181 8.40 -17.96 1.77
N PRO A 182 8.96 -18.90 0.97
CA PRO A 182 9.91 -18.56 -0.09
C PRO A 182 9.26 -17.85 -1.28
N ALA A 183 7.92 -17.87 -1.38
CA ALA A 183 7.20 -17.17 -2.44
C ALA A 183 7.21 -15.65 -2.24
N VAL A 184 7.54 -15.17 -1.02
CA VAL A 184 7.73 -13.75 -0.73
C VAL A 184 9.13 -13.31 -1.18
N ARG A 185 9.19 -12.41 -2.14
CA ARG A 185 10.44 -11.85 -2.71
C ARG A 185 10.42 -10.33 -2.67
N PRO A 186 11.58 -9.66 -2.54
CA PRO A 186 11.64 -8.22 -2.69
C PRO A 186 11.57 -7.85 -4.17
N VAL A 187 10.87 -6.77 -4.46
CA VAL A 187 11.07 -6.02 -5.70
C VAL A 187 11.42 -4.60 -5.33
N ARG A 188 12.69 -4.26 -5.50
CA ARG A 188 13.24 -2.95 -5.17
C ARG A 188 12.62 -1.89 -6.06
N GLY A 189 12.32 -0.75 -5.46
CA GLY A 189 11.84 0.43 -6.14
C GLY A 189 12.50 1.66 -5.60
N GLN A 190 13.15 2.42 -6.49
CA GLN A 190 13.71 3.72 -6.19
C GLN A 190 12.82 4.84 -6.73
N LEU A 191 12.68 5.89 -5.92
CA LEU A 191 11.97 7.13 -6.20
C LEU A 191 12.90 8.33 -6.01
N VAL A 192 12.60 9.41 -6.72
CA VAL A 192 13.20 10.72 -6.51
C VAL A 192 12.09 11.68 -6.07
N VAL A 193 12.34 12.44 -5.01
CA VAL A 193 11.44 13.49 -4.55
C VAL A 193 12.02 14.82 -4.95
N VAL A 194 11.25 15.64 -5.68
CA VAL A 194 11.66 16.98 -6.13
C VAL A 194 10.66 18.02 -5.67
N GLU A 195 11.06 19.29 -5.65
CA GLU A 195 10.15 20.42 -5.44
C GLU A 195 9.07 20.45 -6.52
N ASN A 196 7.83 20.80 -6.17
CA ASN A 196 6.75 20.84 -7.15
C ASN A 196 6.76 22.16 -7.95
N PRO A 197 7.02 22.15 -9.27
CA PRO A 197 7.07 23.35 -10.10
C PRO A 197 5.68 23.84 -10.56
N GLY A 198 4.58 23.33 -9.98
CA GLY A 198 3.20 23.65 -10.38
C GLY A 198 2.47 22.53 -11.11
N VAL A 199 2.95 21.28 -10.99
CA VAL A 199 2.26 20.09 -11.51
C VAL A 199 1.13 19.71 -10.55
N HIS A 200 -0.08 19.60 -11.10
CA HIS A 200 -1.30 19.32 -10.33
C HIS A 200 -1.99 18.00 -10.68
N THR A 201 -1.61 17.37 -11.80
CA THR A 201 -2.17 16.10 -12.26
C THR A 201 -1.15 14.98 -12.14
N TRP A 202 -1.59 13.81 -11.70
CA TRP A 202 -0.73 12.63 -11.71
C TRP A 202 -0.60 12.06 -13.12
N LEU A 203 0.49 11.35 -13.36
CA LEU A 203 0.74 10.64 -14.61
C LEU A 203 1.42 9.31 -14.29
N VAL A 204 0.96 8.24 -14.94
CA VAL A 204 1.68 6.97 -15.02
C VAL A 204 1.81 6.63 -16.49
N SER A 205 3.01 6.31 -16.95
CA SER A 205 3.27 5.77 -18.28
C SER A 205 3.98 4.44 -18.15
N THR A 206 3.50 3.45 -18.88
CA THR A 206 4.13 2.14 -19.02
C THR A 206 4.65 2.03 -20.43
N ASP A 207 5.63 2.86 -20.76
CA ASP A 207 6.29 2.83 -22.06
C ASP A 207 6.84 1.42 -22.34
N SER A 208 6.34 0.79 -23.41
CA SER A 208 6.65 -0.59 -23.77
C SER A 208 8.12 -0.79 -24.15
N ASP A 209 8.78 0.27 -24.61
CA ASP A 209 10.13 0.19 -25.19
C ASP A 209 11.22 0.25 -24.10
N ALA A 210 10.92 0.81 -22.93
CA ALA A 210 11.87 0.96 -21.82
C ALA A 210 11.71 -0.10 -20.70
N GLY A 211 10.69 -0.96 -20.78
CA GLY A 211 10.42 -2.01 -19.78
C GLY A 211 10.17 -1.50 -18.34
N THR A 212 10.05 -0.18 -18.16
CA THR A 212 10.08 0.49 -16.85
C THR A 212 8.93 1.48 -16.72
N THR A 213 8.11 1.33 -15.67
CA THR A 213 7.02 2.27 -15.40
C THR A 213 7.57 3.62 -14.93
N THR A 214 7.13 4.69 -15.58
CA THR A 214 7.42 6.07 -15.16
C THR A 214 6.16 6.67 -14.56
N TYR A 215 6.27 7.37 -13.43
CA TYR A 215 5.16 8.07 -12.83
C TYR A 215 5.57 9.36 -12.13
N VAL A 216 4.65 10.31 -12.17
CA VAL A 216 4.75 11.63 -11.55
C VAL A 216 3.54 11.81 -10.64
N PHE A 217 3.77 11.86 -9.33
CA PHE A 217 2.72 12.01 -8.34
C PHE A 217 2.82 13.35 -7.62
N PRO A 218 1.89 14.29 -7.87
CA PRO A 218 1.97 15.63 -7.32
C PRO A 218 1.41 15.72 -5.90
N HIS A 219 2.25 16.18 -4.98
CA HIS A 219 1.86 16.73 -3.67
C HIS A 219 1.98 18.27 -3.70
N PRO A 220 1.35 19.01 -2.76
CA PRO A 220 1.36 20.47 -2.79
C PRO A 220 2.77 21.06 -2.94
N ASP A 221 3.74 20.58 -2.14
CA ASP A 221 5.08 21.18 -2.08
C ASP A 221 6.15 20.34 -2.80
N ARG A 222 5.80 19.14 -3.30
CA ARG A 222 6.76 18.18 -3.88
C ARG A 222 6.14 17.27 -4.92
N LEU A 223 6.96 16.74 -5.82
CA LEU A 223 6.61 15.60 -6.67
C LEU A 223 7.31 14.34 -6.17
N VAL A 224 6.59 13.23 -6.21
CA VAL A 224 7.21 11.90 -6.11
C VAL A 224 7.34 11.36 -7.52
N LEU A 225 8.58 11.26 -7.98
CA LEU A 225 8.96 10.73 -9.28
C LEU A 225 9.37 9.28 -9.11
N GLY A 226 8.87 8.40 -9.97
CA GLY A 226 9.36 7.04 -10.00
C GLY A 226 9.26 6.41 -11.39
N GLY A 227 9.70 5.18 -11.53
CA GLY A 227 10.56 4.49 -10.56
C GLY A 227 11.39 3.41 -11.20
N THR A 228 12.02 2.60 -10.36
CA THR A 228 12.63 1.32 -10.76
C THR A 228 11.79 0.13 -10.32
N THR A 229 12.08 -1.01 -10.93
CA THR A 229 11.53 -2.33 -10.59
C THR A 229 12.67 -3.33 -10.73
N ASP A 230 13.36 -3.60 -9.64
CA ASP A 230 14.53 -4.48 -9.64
C ASP A 230 14.19 -5.73 -8.81
N ASP A 231 14.01 -6.86 -9.51
CA ASP A 231 13.59 -8.12 -8.89
C ASP A 231 14.73 -8.73 -8.05
N ASP A 232 14.39 -9.28 -6.89
CA ASP A 232 15.30 -9.97 -5.97
C ASP A 232 16.48 -9.10 -5.42
N ASP A 233 16.46 -7.79 -5.64
CA ASP A 233 17.40 -6.84 -5.03
C ASP A 233 16.94 -6.44 -3.61
N TRP A 234 17.85 -6.58 -2.64
CA TRP A 234 17.64 -6.28 -1.22
C TRP A 234 18.24 -4.94 -0.79
N SER A 235 18.94 -4.25 -1.68
CA SER A 235 19.63 -3.00 -1.36
C SER A 235 18.64 -1.87 -1.12
N LEU A 236 18.74 -1.24 0.05
CA LEU A 236 18.07 0.03 0.36
C LEU A 236 18.93 1.25 -0.01
N THR A 237 20.11 1.04 -0.59
CA THR A 237 21.01 2.13 -0.99
C THR A 237 20.48 2.78 -2.27
N PRO A 238 20.30 4.12 -2.29
CA PRO A 238 19.99 4.83 -3.52
C PRO A 238 21.11 4.69 -4.56
N ASP A 239 20.72 4.42 -5.79
CA ASP A 239 21.60 4.39 -6.96
C ASP A 239 21.53 5.74 -7.69
N PRO A 240 22.63 6.52 -7.75
CA PRO A 240 22.66 7.81 -8.44
C PRO A 240 22.28 7.72 -9.92
N ALA A 241 22.74 6.69 -10.65
CA ALA A 241 22.45 6.55 -12.08
C ALA A 241 20.95 6.27 -12.30
N ALA A 242 20.36 5.43 -11.46
CA ALA A 242 18.92 5.20 -11.50
C ALA A 242 18.12 6.46 -11.15
N ALA A 243 18.61 7.32 -10.25
CA ALA A 243 17.96 8.57 -9.91
C ALA A 243 17.96 9.55 -11.09
N GLU A 244 19.10 9.72 -11.75
CA GLU A 244 19.23 10.54 -12.97
C GLU A 244 18.25 10.05 -14.06
N ALA A 245 18.25 8.75 -14.33
CA ALA A 245 17.36 8.15 -15.33
C ALA A 245 15.86 8.31 -15.00
N ILE A 246 15.48 8.27 -13.71
CA ILE A 246 14.09 8.54 -13.30
C ILE A 246 13.70 9.99 -13.63
N VAL A 247 14.57 10.95 -13.28
CA VAL A 247 14.30 12.37 -13.53
C VAL A 247 14.21 12.65 -15.03
N GLU A 248 15.14 12.12 -15.83
CA GLU A 248 15.13 12.26 -17.29
C GLU A 248 13.82 11.78 -17.92
N ARG A 249 13.35 10.58 -17.55
CA ARG A 249 12.07 10.06 -18.06
C ARG A 249 10.87 10.91 -17.61
N CYS A 250 10.88 11.41 -16.38
CA CYS A 250 9.81 12.28 -15.89
C CYS A 250 9.80 13.64 -16.61
N VAL A 251 10.97 14.21 -16.88
CA VAL A 251 11.11 15.47 -17.64
C VAL A 251 10.68 15.29 -19.09
N ALA A 252 10.97 14.14 -19.71
CA ALA A 252 10.50 13.84 -21.07
C ALA A 252 8.97 13.83 -21.18
N LEU A 253 8.27 13.38 -20.13
CA LEU A 253 6.81 13.38 -20.06
C LEU A 253 6.22 14.72 -19.58
N ARG A 254 6.95 15.45 -18.73
CA ARG A 254 6.53 16.73 -18.14
C ARG A 254 7.72 17.70 -18.12
N PRO A 255 7.94 18.47 -19.20
CA PRO A 255 9.08 19.37 -19.33
C PRO A 255 9.17 20.41 -18.20
N GLU A 256 8.05 20.75 -17.55
CA GLU A 256 8.01 21.69 -16.42
C GLU A 256 8.81 21.19 -15.20
N ILE A 257 9.14 19.89 -15.12
CA ILE A 257 9.97 19.29 -14.06
C ILE A 257 11.45 19.64 -14.24
N ALA A 258 11.86 20.08 -15.44
CA ALA A 258 13.25 20.40 -15.72
C ALA A 258 13.80 21.46 -14.75
N GLY A 259 14.91 21.14 -14.07
CA GLY A 259 15.53 22.04 -13.09
C GLY A 259 14.86 22.07 -11.72
N ALA A 260 13.81 21.27 -11.48
CA ALA A 260 13.23 21.14 -10.14
C ALA A 260 14.28 20.61 -9.15
N ARG A 261 14.36 21.25 -7.98
CA ARG A 261 15.34 20.91 -6.96
C ARG A 261 15.04 19.53 -6.35
N VAL A 262 16.03 18.66 -6.32
CA VAL A 262 15.92 17.36 -5.62
C VAL A 262 15.85 17.59 -4.12
N LEU A 263 14.80 17.06 -3.50
CA LEU A 263 14.55 17.10 -2.05
C LEU A 263 15.01 15.81 -1.36
N GLY A 264 15.11 14.70 -2.08
CA GLY A 264 15.65 13.45 -1.56
C GLY A 264 15.39 12.24 -2.44
N HIS A 265 15.93 11.11 -2.02
CA HIS A 265 15.75 9.80 -2.67
C HIS A 265 15.05 8.85 -1.71
N ARG A 266 14.21 7.96 -2.23
CA ARG A 266 13.56 6.91 -1.42
C ARG A 266 13.73 5.57 -2.09
N VAL A 267 14.13 4.56 -1.32
CA VAL A 267 14.27 3.18 -1.81
C VAL A 267 13.46 2.28 -0.90
N GLY A 268 12.63 1.43 -1.48
CA GLY A 268 11.76 0.51 -0.76
C GLY A 268 11.70 -0.86 -1.44
N LEU A 269 11.48 -1.89 -0.63
CA LEU A 269 11.38 -3.27 -1.10
C LEU A 269 9.92 -3.71 -1.07
N ARG A 270 9.29 -3.82 -2.24
CA ARG A 270 7.90 -4.28 -2.35
C ARG A 270 7.84 -5.77 -1.96
N PRO A 271 6.95 -6.18 -1.02
CA PRO A 271 6.84 -7.57 -0.58
C PRO A 271 5.99 -8.38 -1.58
N VAL A 272 6.58 -8.72 -2.73
CA VAL A 272 5.88 -9.43 -3.81
C VAL A 272 5.71 -10.89 -3.46
N ARG A 273 4.52 -11.42 -3.75
CA ARG A 273 4.17 -12.84 -3.72
C ARG A 273 3.23 -13.12 -4.89
N ASP A 274 3.19 -14.36 -5.38
CA ASP A 274 2.34 -14.73 -6.54
C ASP A 274 0.86 -14.43 -6.31
N THR A 275 0.39 -14.59 -5.07
CA THR A 275 -0.92 -14.16 -4.57
C THR A 275 -0.77 -13.52 -3.19
N VAL A 276 -1.66 -12.59 -2.83
CA VAL A 276 -1.80 -12.13 -1.44
C VAL A 276 -2.13 -13.35 -0.58
N ARG A 277 -1.38 -13.55 0.50
CA ARG A 277 -1.72 -14.57 1.50
C ARG A 277 -2.65 -13.93 2.52
N LEU A 278 -3.92 -14.31 2.45
CA LEU A 278 -4.97 -13.92 3.36
C LEU A 278 -5.70 -15.18 3.84
N GLU A 279 -5.18 -15.80 4.90
CA GLU A 279 -5.52 -17.17 5.28
C GLU A 279 -5.68 -17.28 6.80
N HIS A 280 -6.65 -18.09 7.23
CA HIS A 280 -6.89 -18.44 8.63
C HIS A 280 -6.32 -19.83 8.94
N GLU A 281 -5.60 -19.93 10.04
CA GLU A 281 -5.02 -21.17 10.59
C GLU A 281 -5.35 -21.28 12.08
N VAL A 282 -5.65 -22.49 12.55
CA VAL A 282 -5.75 -22.80 13.97
C VAL A 282 -4.49 -23.54 14.38
N LEU A 283 -3.72 -22.96 15.29
CA LEU A 283 -2.48 -23.56 15.81
C LEU A 283 -2.80 -24.77 16.70
N PRO A 284 -1.83 -25.68 16.93
CA PRO A 284 -2.05 -26.88 17.76
C PRO A 284 -2.51 -26.60 19.20
N ASP A 285 -2.26 -25.40 19.72
CA ASP A 285 -2.69 -24.94 21.04
C ASP A 285 -4.04 -24.20 21.03
N GLY A 286 -4.73 -24.18 19.89
CA GLY A 286 -6.06 -23.58 19.72
C GLY A 286 -6.05 -22.07 19.44
N ARG A 287 -4.88 -21.42 19.38
CA ARG A 287 -4.80 -20.01 18.94
C ARG A 287 -5.15 -19.87 17.47
N VAL A 288 -5.72 -18.74 17.11
CA VAL A 288 -5.98 -18.36 15.72
C VAL A 288 -4.80 -17.57 15.16
N LEU A 289 -4.31 -17.96 14.00
CA LEU A 289 -3.32 -17.23 13.22
C LEU A 289 -3.93 -16.82 11.88
N VAL A 290 -3.92 -15.52 11.59
CA VAL A 290 -4.32 -14.99 10.28
C VAL A 290 -3.09 -14.45 9.55
N HIS A 291 -2.74 -15.02 8.41
CA HIS A 291 -1.74 -14.44 7.52
C HIS A 291 -2.35 -13.33 6.70
N HIS A 292 -1.68 -12.18 6.60
CA HIS A 292 -2.12 -11.03 5.83
C HIS A 292 -0.92 -10.26 5.26
N TYR A 293 -0.30 -10.80 4.21
CA TYR A 293 0.91 -10.23 3.58
C TYR A 293 1.00 -10.60 2.09
N GLY A 294 2.05 -10.11 1.41
CA GLY A 294 2.32 -10.45 -0.01
C GLY A 294 1.68 -9.49 -1.01
N HIS A 295 1.42 -8.25 -0.62
CA HIS A 295 0.68 -7.27 -1.43
C HIS A 295 1.50 -6.59 -2.55
N GLY A 296 2.79 -6.88 -2.66
CA GLY A 296 3.67 -6.29 -3.67
C GLY A 296 3.60 -4.75 -3.67
N GLY A 297 3.40 -4.17 -4.85
CA GLY A 297 3.24 -2.72 -5.04
C GLY A 297 1.85 -2.15 -4.75
N ALA A 298 0.85 -3.00 -4.45
CA ALA A 298 -0.55 -2.60 -4.35
C ALA A 298 -1.10 -2.61 -2.90
N GLY A 299 -0.23 -2.75 -1.90
CA GLY A 299 -0.65 -2.83 -0.49
C GLY A 299 -1.50 -1.65 -0.02
N VAL A 300 -1.24 -0.43 -0.50
CA VAL A 300 -2.08 0.75 -0.19
C VAL A 300 -3.43 0.65 -0.90
N THR A 301 -3.44 0.26 -2.18
CA THR A 301 -4.65 0.15 -3.00
C THR A 301 -5.70 -0.75 -2.36
N VAL A 302 -5.30 -1.88 -1.76
CA VAL A 302 -6.23 -2.88 -1.21
C VAL A 302 -6.33 -2.88 0.32
N ALA A 303 -5.65 -1.95 1.00
CA ALA A 303 -5.38 -2.00 2.44
C ALA A 303 -6.62 -2.19 3.32
N TRP A 304 -7.72 -1.47 3.04
CA TRP A 304 -8.93 -1.49 3.85
C TRP A 304 -9.82 -2.70 3.52
N GLY A 305 -9.89 -3.08 2.24
CA GLY A 305 -10.63 -4.26 1.79
C GLY A 305 -10.05 -5.54 2.38
N CYS A 306 -8.73 -5.73 2.24
CA CYS A 306 -8.07 -6.88 2.85
C CYS A 306 -8.12 -6.83 4.38
N ALA A 307 -8.04 -5.65 5.01
CA ALA A 307 -8.16 -5.52 6.47
C ALA A 307 -9.54 -5.94 7.00
N ARG A 308 -10.62 -5.66 6.26
CA ARG A 308 -11.98 -6.10 6.61
C ARG A 308 -12.12 -7.63 6.56
N GLU A 309 -11.55 -8.24 5.53
CA GLU A 309 -11.53 -9.70 5.38
C GLU A 309 -10.63 -10.37 6.44
N ALA A 310 -9.42 -9.82 6.67
CA ALA A 310 -8.52 -10.27 7.74
C ALA A 310 -9.21 -10.23 9.11
N ALA A 311 -9.96 -9.16 9.38
CA ALA A 311 -10.72 -9.04 10.63
C ALA A 311 -11.84 -10.07 10.73
N GLY A 312 -12.56 -10.37 9.64
CA GLY A 312 -13.56 -11.43 9.62
C GLY A 312 -12.96 -12.80 9.92
N LEU A 313 -11.84 -13.13 9.25
CA LEU A 313 -11.08 -14.36 9.51
C LEU A 313 -10.59 -14.44 10.96
N ALA A 314 -10.06 -13.34 11.52
CA ALA A 314 -9.57 -13.27 12.89
C ALA A 314 -10.68 -13.44 13.95
N LEU A 315 -11.94 -13.17 13.58
CA LEU A 315 -13.11 -13.27 14.46
C LEU A 315 -13.95 -14.53 14.20
N GLY A 316 -13.53 -15.40 13.28
CA GLY A 316 -14.27 -16.61 12.91
C GLY A 316 -15.58 -16.33 12.18
N GLU A 317 -15.68 -15.20 11.48
CA GLU A 317 -16.82 -14.88 10.62
C GLU A 317 -16.78 -15.75 9.35
N GLU A 318 -17.92 -16.30 8.94
CA GLU A 318 -18.02 -16.98 7.65
C GLU A 318 -17.70 -16.00 6.51
N PRO A 319 -16.94 -16.41 5.47
CA PRO A 319 -16.70 -15.57 4.31
C PRO A 319 -18.03 -15.08 3.75
N ALA A 320 -18.18 -13.77 3.56
CA ALA A 320 -19.35 -13.24 2.89
C ALA A 320 -19.46 -13.93 1.53
N ALA A 321 -20.51 -14.73 1.34
CA ALA A 321 -20.74 -15.44 0.08
C ALA A 321 -20.61 -14.42 -1.06
N VAL A 322 -19.67 -14.65 -1.97
CA VAL A 322 -19.53 -13.86 -3.19
C VAL A 322 -20.85 -14.03 -3.93
N ARG A 323 -21.76 -13.06 -3.80
CA ARG A 323 -23.01 -13.08 -4.55
C ARG A 323 -22.62 -12.93 -6.03
N PRO A 324 -23.05 -13.87 -6.90
CA PRO A 324 -22.76 -13.78 -8.33
C PRO A 324 -23.36 -12.51 -8.95
#